data_AF-A0A0Q9U1K1-F1
#
_entry.id   AF-A0A0Q9U1K1-F1
#
_cell.length_a   1.000
_cell.length_b   1.000
_cell.length_c   1.000
_cell.angle_alpha   90.00
_cell.angle_beta   90.00
_cell.angle_gamma   90.00
#
_symmetry.space_group_name_H-M   'P 1'
#
loop_
_entity.id
_entity.type
_entity.pdbx_description
1 polymer ?
#
loop_
_entity_poly.entity_id
_entity_poly.type
_entity_poly.pdbx_seq_one_letter_code
_entity_poly.pdbx_strand_id
1 'polypeptide(L)'
;MDPITNPYAPGAGQRPPELAGRDEQLRTFDVVLERIARGRSERSIVLTGLRGVGKTVLLNALRSSAVRADWGTGKFEARPDQRLRRPLAAAAHQAVRELGHPRGEDVDHVLGIIKAFALRDAPTGAKLRDKWQPGIDVPAVTGRADSGDIEIDLVELFTDIGGLAADVGKGVAVFIDEMQDLDPDDVSALCAACHEISQSGLPVIVVGAGLPHLPAVLSASKSYSERLFRYSRIDRLPRDSADRALVGPATEEGCEFTPEALDEMYAVTAGYPYFIQAYGKVVWDVAPSSPVTAQDIRVAVPEAESELAVGFFGSRFERATPAEREYLRAMADAALVNPPAGEGDAEGSDAAIAVETAYVRDGVTEREAVPTSAVAEVLGRKPQSLSPARDALIKKGLIYSGERGLIAFTVPHFGRYLRTQS
;
A
#
# COMPACT_ATOMS: atom_id res chain seq x y z
N MET A 1 -6.74 -32.56 -5.85
CA MET A 1 -5.45 -32.14 -5.26
C MET A 1 -5.56 -32.23 -3.76
N ASP A 2 -4.45 -32.30 -3.03
CA ASP A 2 -4.48 -32.37 -1.55
C ASP A 2 -4.56 -30.94 -0.98
N PRO A 3 -5.64 -30.57 -0.26
CA PRO A 3 -5.75 -29.25 0.37
C PRO A 3 -4.64 -28.95 1.39
N ILE A 4 -3.97 -29.97 1.93
CA ILE A 4 -2.86 -29.82 2.89
C ILE A 4 -1.65 -29.17 2.21
N THR A 5 -1.41 -29.49 0.95
CA THR A 5 -0.27 -28.98 0.17
C THR A 5 -0.63 -27.77 -0.68
N ASN A 6 -1.77 -27.11 -0.40
CA ASN A 6 -2.21 -25.95 -1.14
C ASN A 6 -1.20 -24.80 -0.97
N PRO A 7 -0.52 -24.37 -2.04
CA PRO A 7 0.53 -23.37 -1.93
C PRO A 7 -0.04 -21.94 -1.82
N TYR A 8 -1.33 -21.74 -2.11
CA TYR A 8 -1.93 -20.42 -2.17
C TYR A 8 -2.45 -19.96 -0.81
N ALA A 9 -1.93 -18.83 -0.36
CA ALA A 9 -2.21 -18.27 0.97
C ALA A 9 -2.74 -16.83 0.85
N PRO A 10 -4.06 -16.63 0.67
CA PRO A 10 -4.65 -15.31 0.69
C PRO A 10 -4.56 -14.73 2.11
N GLY A 11 -3.66 -13.77 2.31
CA GLY A 11 -3.43 -13.14 3.62
C GLY A 11 -2.97 -11.68 3.49
N ALA A 12 -3.37 -10.84 4.46
CA ALA A 12 -2.95 -9.44 4.49
C ALA A 12 -1.46 -9.35 4.84
N GLY A 13 -0.64 -8.92 3.87
CA GLY A 13 0.80 -8.70 4.07
C GLY A 13 1.64 -9.98 4.21
N GLN A 14 1.04 -11.16 4.03
CA GLN A 14 1.78 -12.42 3.95
C GLN A 14 2.54 -12.49 2.64
N ARG A 15 3.79 -12.96 2.70
CA ARG A 15 4.62 -13.13 1.51
C ARG A 15 4.02 -14.29 0.69
N PRO A 16 3.62 -14.07 -0.57
CA PRO A 16 3.20 -15.16 -1.44
C PRO A 16 4.40 -16.08 -1.70
N PRO A 17 4.17 -17.36 -2.04
CA PRO A 17 5.27 -18.27 -2.36
C PRO A 17 6.14 -17.71 -3.50
N GLU A 18 5.49 -17.08 -4.49
CA GLU A 18 6.15 -16.42 -5.62
C GLU A 18 5.86 -14.90 -5.63
N LEU A 19 6.91 -14.07 -5.64
CA LEU A 19 6.80 -12.60 -5.71
C LEU A 19 6.90 -12.11 -7.17
N ALA A 20 6.03 -12.61 -8.04
CA ALA A 20 6.09 -12.34 -9.48
C ALA A 20 5.88 -10.85 -9.82
N GLY A 21 6.55 -10.39 -10.87
CA GLY A 21 6.33 -9.06 -11.48
C GLY A 21 6.82 -7.87 -10.66
N ARG A 22 7.67 -8.08 -9.65
CA ARG A 22 8.24 -7.03 -8.79
C ARG A 22 9.76 -6.90 -8.89
N ASP A 23 10.35 -7.54 -9.88
CA ASP A 23 11.81 -7.64 -10.04
C ASP A 23 12.49 -6.28 -10.26
N GLU A 24 11.83 -5.36 -10.98
CA GLU A 24 12.37 -4.03 -11.23
C GLU A 24 12.46 -3.19 -9.96
N GLN A 25 11.42 -3.24 -9.11
CA GLN A 25 11.39 -2.50 -7.85
C GLN A 25 12.45 -3.02 -6.89
N LEU A 26 12.65 -4.35 -6.82
CA LEU A 26 13.70 -4.97 -6.04
C LEU A 26 15.09 -4.53 -6.51
N ARG A 27 15.39 -4.66 -7.81
CA ARG A 27 16.67 -4.22 -8.38
C ARG A 27 16.93 -2.73 -8.16
N THR A 28 15.91 -1.90 -8.32
CA THR A 28 16.02 -0.45 -8.11
C THR A 28 16.38 -0.15 -6.66
N PHE A 29 15.77 -0.86 -5.71
CA PHE A 29 16.08 -0.68 -4.29
C PHE A 29 17.49 -1.14 -3.93
N ASP A 30 17.95 -2.27 -4.47
CA ASP A 30 19.32 -2.74 -4.25
C ASP A 30 20.35 -1.70 -4.74
N VAL A 31 20.10 -1.06 -5.89
CA VAL A 31 20.93 0.05 -6.39
C VAL A 31 20.90 1.25 -5.45
N VAL A 32 19.75 1.56 -4.86
CA VAL A 32 19.63 2.68 -3.90
C VAL A 32 20.43 2.41 -2.63
N LEU A 33 20.33 1.20 -2.06
CA LEU A 33 21.13 0.81 -0.88
C LEU A 33 22.63 0.93 -1.16
N GLU A 34 23.10 0.39 -2.28
CA GLU A 34 24.51 0.45 -2.68
C GLU A 34 25.02 1.88 -2.90
N ARG A 35 24.18 2.76 -3.45
CA ARG A 35 24.54 4.17 -3.67
C ARG A 35 24.66 4.93 -2.36
N ILE A 36 23.68 4.77 -1.48
CA ILE A 36 23.70 5.42 -0.17
C ILE A 36 24.87 4.92 0.68
N ALA A 37 25.16 3.61 0.67
CA ALA A 37 26.32 3.03 1.36
C ALA A 37 27.67 3.61 0.87
N ARG A 38 27.71 4.18 -0.35
CA ARG A 38 28.88 4.86 -0.94
C ARG A 38 28.82 6.38 -0.79
N GLY A 39 27.98 6.90 0.10
CA GLY A 39 27.81 8.35 0.34
C GLY A 39 27.18 9.10 -0.83
N ARG A 40 26.41 8.41 -1.69
CA ARG A 40 25.66 9.03 -2.78
C ARG A 40 24.20 9.18 -2.36
N SER A 41 23.74 10.42 -2.27
CA SER A 41 22.35 10.71 -1.93
C SER A 41 21.38 10.11 -2.94
N GLU A 42 20.28 9.56 -2.45
CA GLU A 42 19.16 9.06 -3.23
C GLU A 42 17.85 9.55 -2.63
N ARG A 43 16.80 9.56 -3.47
CA ARG A 43 15.45 9.93 -3.02
C ARG A 43 14.82 8.80 -2.22
N SER A 44 14.12 9.14 -1.15
CA SER A 44 13.22 8.23 -0.43
C SER A 44 12.20 7.63 -1.40
N ILE A 45 11.74 6.41 -1.16
CA ILE A 45 10.89 5.68 -2.11
C ILE A 45 9.46 5.63 -1.59
N VAL A 46 8.48 5.83 -2.45
CA VAL A 46 7.06 5.71 -2.10
C VAL A 46 6.37 4.77 -3.08
N LEU A 47 5.89 3.63 -2.57
CA LEU A 47 5.10 2.66 -3.30
C LEU A 47 3.62 3.07 -3.26
N THR A 48 3.03 3.38 -4.42
CA THR A 48 1.62 3.77 -4.51
C THR A 48 0.82 2.71 -5.25
N GLY A 49 -0.44 2.50 -4.90
CA GLY A 49 -1.26 1.50 -5.58
C GLY A 49 -2.52 1.15 -4.81
N LEU A 50 -3.42 0.41 -5.45
CA LEU A 50 -4.68 -0.03 -4.85
C LEU A 50 -4.44 -0.96 -3.65
N ARG A 51 -5.48 -1.19 -2.83
CA ARG A 51 -5.39 -2.22 -1.79
C ARG A 51 -5.18 -3.58 -2.46
N GLY A 52 -4.53 -4.53 -1.81
CA GLY A 52 -4.36 -5.91 -2.31
C GLY A 52 -3.43 -6.13 -3.52
N VAL A 53 -2.81 -5.08 -4.09
CA VAL A 53 -1.80 -5.21 -5.17
C VAL A 53 -0.42 -5.68 -4.68
N GLY A 54 -0.28 -6.00 -3.39
CA GLY A 54 0.98 -6.49 -2.81
C GLY A 54 1.97 -5.41 -2.36
N LYS A 55 1.52 -4.17 -2.09
CA LYS A 55 2.40 -3.10 -1.59
C LYS A 55 3.12 -3.48 -0.28
N THR A 56 2.38 -3.92 0.73
CA THR A 56 2.95 -4.35 2.03
C THR A 56 3.91 -5.52 1.88
N VAL A 57 3.61 -6.45 0.97
CA VAL A 57 4.48 -7.59 0.64
C VAL A 57 5.78 -7.08 0.02
N LEU A 58 5.70 -6.19 -0.97
CA LEU A 58 6.88 -5.58 -1.59
C LEU A 58 7.68 -4.78 -0.56
N LEU A 59 7.02 -3.98 0.29
CA LEU A 59 7.65 -3.22 1.38
C LEU A 59 8.45 -4.15 2.32
N ASN A 60 7.89 -5.33 2.66
CA ASN A 60 8.59 -6.34 3.45
C ASN A 60 9.76 -7.00 2.70
N ALA A 61 9.64 -7.19 1.38
CA ALA A 61 10.72 -7.71 0.55
C ALA A 61 11.87 -6.71 0.45
N LEU A 62 11.57 -5.41 0.26
CA LEU A 62 12.56 -4.33 0.32
C LEU A 62 13.25 -4.28 1.69
N ARG A 63 12.48 -4.36 2.78
CA ARG A 63 13.07 -4.47 4.13
C ARG A 63 14.01 -5.66 4.25
N SER A 64 13.64 -6.80 3.71
CA SER A 64 14.49 -8.00 3.72
C SER A 64 15.78 -7.80 2.92
N SER A 65 15.76 -7.05 1.80
CA SER A 65 16.98 -6.63 1.10
C SER A 65 17.87 -5.74 1.95
N ALA A 66 17.30 -4.75 2.66
CA ALA A 66 18.07 -3.89 3.57
C ALA A 66 18.72 -4.70 4.70
N VAL A 67 17.99 -5.63 5.33
CA VAL A 67 18.55 -6.53 6.35
C VAL A 67 19.69 -7.38 5.78
N ARG A 68 19.57 -7.93 4.56
CA ARG A 68 20.66 -8.68 3.90
C ARG A 68 21.88 -7.82 3.57
N ALA A 69 21.70 -6.51 3.45
CA ALA A 69 22.79 -5.55 3.28
C ALA A 69 23.38 -5.08 4.63
N ASP A 70 23.02 -5.71 5.74
CA ASP A 70 23.41 -5.35 7.11
C ASP A 70 22.97 -3.96 7.57
N TRP A 71 21.90 -3.42 6.97
CA TRP A 71 21.30 -2.15 7.40
C TRP A 71 20.38 -2.35 8.61
N GLY A 72 20.33 -1.33 9.47
CA GLY A 72 19.32 -1.26 10.53
C GLY A 72 17.94 -1.01 9.93
N THR A 73 16.93 -1.80 10.28
CA THR A 73 15.57 -1.61 9.76
C THR A 73 14.53 -1.36 10.85
N GLY A 74 13.65 -0.40 10.57
CA GLY A 74 12.48 -0.10 11.41
C GLY A 74 11.22 -0.10 10.55
N LYS A 75 10.11 -0.65 11.03
CA LYS A 75 8.83 -0.63 10.31
C LYS A 75 7.67 -0.28 11.23
N PHE A 76 6.73 0.52 10.72
CA PHE A 76 5.40 0.67 11.32
C PHE A 76 4.32 0.88 10.27
N GLU A 77 3.06 0.77 10.69
CA GLU A 77 1.86 1.09 9.91
C GLU A 77 1.27 2.37 10.49
N ALA A 78 1.06 3.38 9.64
CA ALA A 78 0.40 4.62 10.03
C ALA A 78 -1.10 4.38 10.24
N ARG A 79 -1.71 5.15 11.14
CA ARG A 79 -3.13 5.04 11.49
C ARG A 79 -3.73 6.43 11.66
N PRO A 80 -4.98 6.68 11.22
CA PRO A 80 -5.58 8.02 11.22
C PRO A 80 -5.65 8.72 12.58
N ASP A 81 -5.73 7.96 13.67
CA ASP A 81 -5.87 8.48 15.04
C ASP A 81 -4.57 8.34 15.86
N GLN A 82 -3.42 8.15 15.20
CA GLN A 82 -2.12 7.93 15.84
C GLN A 82 -1.06 8.90 15.30
N ARG A 83 -0.43 9.65 16.20
CA ARG A 83 0.72 10.53 15.89
C ARG A 83 2.00 9.75 15.59
N LEU A 84 2.88 10.33 14.78
CA LEU A 84 4.11 9.70 14.28
C LEU A 84 5.12 9.32 15.39
N ARG A 85 5.20 10.10 16.48
CA ARG A 85 6.30 10.01 17.46
C ARG A 85 6.50 8.60 18.04
N ARG A 86 5.44 7.98 18.57
CA ARG A 86 5.54 6.64 19.18
C ARG A 86 5.91 5.53 18.19
N PRO A 87 5.18 5.32 17.07
CA PRO A 87 5.50 4.24 16.15
C PRO A 87 6.86 4.44 15.50
N LEU A 88 7.25 5.68 15.19
CA LEU A 88 8.57 5.97 14.64
C LEU A 88 9.68 5.72 15.65
N ALA A 89 9.53 6.13 16.92
CA ALA A 89 10.53 5.86 17.95
C ALA A 89 10.74 4.36 18.16
N ALA A 90 9.67 3.57 18.12
CA ALA A 90 9.78 2.11 18.20
C ALA A 90 10.53 1.53 16.99
N ALA A 91 10.22 1.98 15.78
CA ALA A 91 10.91 1.59 14.56
C ALA A 91 12.40 2.02 14.55
N ALA A 92 12.70 3.24 14.98
CA ALA A 92 14.06 3.76 15.09
C ALA A 92 14.88 2.99 16.13
N HIS A 93 14.30 2.67 17.28
CA HIS A 93 14.95 1.84 18.29
C HIS A 93 15.29 0.45 17.76
N GLN A 94 14.37 -0.17 17.01
CA GLN A 94 14.66 -1.45 16.34
C GLN A 94 15.82 -1.29 15.34
N ALA A 95 15.77 -0.27 14.48
CA ALA A 95 16.79 -0.04 13.46
C ALA A 95 18.19 0.16 14.07
N VAL A 96 18.32 0.98 15.11
CA VAL A 96 19.60 1.22 15.80
C VAL A 96 20.13 -0.05 16.44
N ARG A 97 19.26 -0.90 17.01
CA ARG A 97 19.67 -2.20 17.56
C ARG A 97 20.15 -3.16 16.48
N GLU A 98 19.52 -3.16 15.31
CA GLU A 98 19.88 -4.01 14.17
C GLU A 98 21.21 -3.61 13.51
N LEU A 99 21.71 -2.38 13.71
CA LEU A 99 23.03 -1.97 13.21
C LEU A 99 24.18 -2.84 13.77
N GLY A 100 23.97 -3.49 14.92
CA GLY A 100 24.99 -4.34 15.54
C GLY A 100 26.20 -3.55 16.04
N HIS A 101 26.04 -2.25 16.28
CA HIS A 101 27.09 -1.38 16.82
C HIS A 101 27.52 -1.91 18.21
N PRO A 102 28.83 -1.99 18.51
CA PRO A 102 29.30 -2.27 19.86
C PRO A 102 28.64 -1.28 20.83
N ARG A 103 27.99 -1.74 21.90
CA ARG A 103 27.39 -0.84 22.88
C ARG A 103 28.47 0.09 23.44
N GLY A 104 28.29 1.39 23.23
CA GLY A 104 29.20 2.45 23.62
C GLY A 104 28.44 3.77 23.78
N GLU A 105 29.14 4.81 24.22
CA GLU A 105 28.52 6.10 24.58
C GLU A 105 27.71 6.72 23.44
N ASP A 106 28.15 6.57 22.18
CA ASP A 106 27.45 7.10 21.00
C ASP A 106 26.11 6.41 20.75
N VAL A 107 26.06 5.07 20.91
CA VAL A 107 24.82 4.30 20.78
C VAL A 107 23.85 4.68 21.90
N ASP A 108 24.35 4.77 23.13
CA ASP A 108 23.54 5.15 24.28
C ASP A 108 23.01 6.59 24.13
N HIS A 109 23.80 7.48 23.54
CA HIS A 109 23.38 8.84 23.22
C HIS A 109 22.22 8.85 22.22
N VAL A 110 22.34 8.17 21.07
CA VAL A 110 21.28 8.09 20.06
C VAL A 110 20.02 7.39 20.60
N LEU A 111 20.18 6.33 21.39
CA LEU A 111 19.06 5.70 22.09
C LEU A 111 18.37 6.68 23.07
N GLY A 112 19.14 7.51 23.75
CA GLY A 112 18.62 8.57 24.61
C GLY A 112 17.87 9.67 23.84
N ILE A 113 18.29 10.01 22.62
CA ILE A 113 17.57 10.92 21.70
C ILE A 113 16.25 10.28 21.26
N ILE A 114 16.25 9.00 20.85
CA ILE A 114 15.02 8.27 20.49
C ILE A 114 14.03 8.27 21.66
N LYS A 115 14.53 8.08 22.89
CA LYS A 115 13.70 8.14 24.10
C LYS A 115 13.15 9.54 24.36
N ALA A 116 13.95 10.59 24.18
CA ALA A 116 13.51 11.98 24.32
C ALA A 116 12.39 12.32 23.31
N PHE A 117 12.60 11.95 22.05
CA PHE A 117 11.63 12.11 20.96
C PHE A 117 10.29 11.43 21.25
N ALA A 118 10.33 10.18 21.74
CA ALA A 118 9.15 9.41 22.14
C ALA A 118 8.35 10.07 23.26
N LEU A 119 9.03 10.61 24.28
CA LEU A 119 8.39 11.16 25.48
C LEU A 119 7.62 12.47 25.22
N ARG A 120 7.90 13.16 24.10
CA ARG A 120 7.20 14.38 23.68
C ARG A 120 5.80 14.14 23.13
N ASP A 121 5.43 12.90 22.87
CA ASP A 121 4.07 12.52 22.50
C ASP A 121 3.08 12.58 23.68
N ALA A 122 3.58 12.59 24.92
CA ALA A 122 2.73 12.64 26.09
C ALA A 122 2.14 14.06 26.28
N PRO A 123 0.81 14.19 26.50
CA PRO A 123 0.20 15.48 26.85
C PRO A 123 0.92 16.13 28.04
N THR A 124 1.06 17.45 27.98
CA THR A 124 1.66 18.24 29.07
C THR A 124 0.91 17.95 30.37
N GLY A 125 1.59 17.39 31.38
CA GLY A 125 0.98 17.02 32.66
C GLY A 125 0.41 15.59 32.75
N ALA A 126 0.55 14.74 31.72
CA ALA A 126 0.21 13.33 31.81
C ALA A 126 0.97 12.65 32.96
N LYS A 127 0.26 11.85 33.78
CA LYS A 127 0.89 11.12 34.90
C LYS A 127 1.88 10.11 34.34
N LEU A 128 2.96 9.84 35.10
CA LEU A 128 4.03 8.92 34.68
C LEU A 128 3.52 7.53 34.23
N ARG A 129 2.44 7.05 34.85
CA ARG A 129 1.77 5.78 34.53
C ARG A 129 1.02 5.77 33.18
N ASP A 130 0.63 6.94 32.70
CA ASP A 130 -0.12 7.12 31.45
C ASP A 130 0.85 7.45 30.29
N LYS A 131 2.14 7.70 30.61
CA LYS A 131 3.19 7.89 29.61
C LYS A 131 3.66 6.54 29.11
N TRP A 132 3.48 6.31 27.81
CA TRP A 132 4.16 5.21 27.15
C TRP A 132 5.67 5.37 27.32
N GLN A 133 6.33 4.32 27.81
CA GLN A 133 7.80 4.28 27.90
C GLN A 133 8.33 3.39 26.78
N PRO A 134 9.21 3.90 25.91
CA PRO A 134 9.94 3.04 25.01
C PRO A 134 10.83 2.11 25.86
N GLY A 135 10.98 0.85 25.46
CA GLY A 135 11.84 -0.15 26.13
C GLY A 135 13.34 0.14 25.96
N ILE A 136 13.73 1.39 26.14
CA ILE A 136 15.07 1.94 26.00
C ILE A 136 15.61 2.19 27.41
N ASP A 137 16.66 1.45 27.76
CA ASP A 137 17.20 1.40 29.12
C ASP A 137 18.19 2.54 29.46
N VAL A 138 18.46 3.44 28.52
CA VAL A 138 19.32 4.62 28.74
C VAL A 138 18.50 5.85 29.17
N PRO A 139 19.12 6.83 29.86
CA PRO A 139 18.47 8.12 30.15
C PRO A 139 18.08 8.86 28.86
N ALA A 140 16.99 9.64 28.91
CA ALA A 140 16.63 10.51 27.79
C ALA A 140 17.62 11.68 27.69
N VAL A 141 18.03 12.01 26.46
CA VAL A 141 18.85 13.21 26.20
C VAL A 141 18.00 14.46 26.37
N THR A 142 18.61 15.54 26.87
CA THR A 142 17.98 16.85 27.04
C THR A 142 18.48 17.83 25.99
N GLY A 143 17.59 18.58 25.36
CA GLY A 143 17.95 19.61 24.36
C GLY A 143 18.20 19.05 22.96
N ARG A 144 17.78 17.82 22.67
CA ARG A 144 17.91 17.17 21.37
C ARG A 144 16.71 16.28 21.09
N ALA A 145 16.06 16.50 19.95
CA ALA A 145 14.81 15.91 19.52
C ALA A 145 13.69 16.00 20.58
N ASP A 146 13.72 17.04 21.42
CA ASP A 146 12.84 17.20 22.56
C ASP A 146 12.24 18.61 22.68
N SER A 147 12.24 19.39 21.60
CA SER A 147 11.65 20.74 21.58
C SER A 147 10.12 20.72 21.69
N GLY A 148 9.49 19.62 21.25
CA GLY A 148 8.04 19.50 21.12
C GLY A 148 7.52 19.87 19.72
N ASP A 149 8.31 20.58 18.92
CA ASP A 149 8.07 20.78 17.50
C ASP A 149 8.46 19.50 16.73
N ILE A 150 7.51 18.88 16.05
CA ILE A 150 7.75 17.59 15.37
C ILE A 150 8.70 17.74 14.18
N GLU A 151 8.71 18.87 13.49
CA GLU A 151 9.58 19.10 12.34
C GLU A 151 11.03 19.21 12.80
N ILE A 152 11.31 20.04 13.81
CA ILE A 152 12.65 20.17 14.40
C ILE A 152 13.09 18.83 14.98
N ASP A 153 12.25 18.21 15.80
CA ASP A 153 12.64 17.01 16.54
C ASP A 153 12.92 15.82 15.61
N LEU A 154 12.18 15.70 14.51
CA LEU A 154 12.37 14.61 13.55
C LEU A 154 13.63 14.80 12.69
N VAL A 155 13.94 16.04 12.31
CA VAL A 155 15.18 16.38 11.61
C VAL A 155 16.39 16.02 12.47
N GLU A 156 16.38 16.40 13.74
CA GLU A 156 17.45 16.04 14.69
C GLU A 156 17.57 14.53 14.85
N LEU A 157 16.46 13.83 15.12
CA LEU A 157 16.43 12.39 15.28
C LEU A 157 17.08 11.66 14.09
N PHE A 158 16.70 12.01 12.85
CA PHE A 158 17.23 11.34 11.66
C PHE A 158 18.69 11.70 11.39
N THR A 159 19.10 12.92 11.73
CA THR A 159 20.49 13.36 11.62
C THR A 159 21.40 12.52 12.52
N ASP A 160 21.02 12.36 13.79
CA ASP A 160 21.82 11.60 14.77
C ASP A 160 21.81 10.09 14.49
N ILE A 161 20.69 9.51 14.05
CA ILE A 161 20.63 8.12 13.59
C ILE A 161 21.52 7.91 12.35
N GLY A 162 21.49 8.86 11.41
CA GLY A 162 22.31 8.82 10.20
C GLY A 162 23.80 8.93 10.49
N GLY A 163 24.19 9.80 11.42
CA GLY A 163 25.58 9.91 11.89
C GLY A 163 26.08 8.59 12.46
N LEU A 164 25.32 7.99 13.39
CA LEU A 164 25.67 6.69 13.98
C LEU A 164 25.80 5.58 12.93
N ALA A 165 24.91 5.56 11.94
CA ALA A 165 24.97 4.58 10.86
C ALA A 165 26.21 4.79 9.97
N ALA A 166 26.57 6.04 9.69
CA ALA A 166 27.76 6.41 8.92
C ALA A 166 29.05 5.97 9.63
N ASP A 167 29.13 6.14 10.96
CA ASP A 167 30.32 5.79 11.74
C ASP A 167 30.67 4.29 11.68
N VAL A 168 29.66 3.42 11.51
CA VAL A 168 29.86 1.98 11.30
C VAL A 168 29.85 1.56 9.83
N GLY A 169 29.78 2.51 8.90
CA GLY A 169 29.77 2.24 7.46
C GLY A 169 28.53 1.49 6.98
N LYS A 170 27.40 1.64 7.68
CA LYS A 170 26.11 1.01 7.36
C LYS A 170 25.04 2.08 7.08
N GLY A 171 23.82 1.65 6.80
CA GLY A 171 22.67 2.55 6.69
C GLY A 171 21.49 2.14 7.55
N VAL A 172 20.52 3.03 7.63
CA VAL A 172 19.23 2.81 8.30
C VAL A 172 18.09 3.00 7.32
N ALA A 173 17.16 2.04 7.29
CA ALA A 173 15.97 2.10 6.47
C ALA A 173 14.70 2.08 7.34
N VAL A 174 13.87 3.13 7.22
CA VAL A 174 12.59 3.25 7.91
C VAL A 174 11.46 2.99 6.93
N PHE A 175 10.63 1.99 7.24
CA PHE A 175 9.52 1.54 6.40
C PHE A 175 8.18 1.98 7.01
N ILE A 176 7.36 2.67 6.22
CA ILE A 176 6.08 3.23 6.66
C ILE A 176 4.97 2.70 5.76
N ASP A 177 4.11 1.84 6.30
CA ASP A 177 2.92 1.35 5.59
C ASP A 177 1.72 2.27 5.84
N GLU A 178 0.77 2.28 4.91
CA GLU A 178 -0.43 3.13 4.93
C GLU A 178 -0.13 4.63 5.16
N MET A 179 0.95 5.15 4.56
CA MET A 179 1.48 6.50 4.78
C MET A 179 0.46 7.64 4.54
N GLN A 180 -0.62 7.39 3.78
CA GLN A 180 -1.69 8.38 3.62
C GLN A 180 -2.46 8.68 4.92
N ASP A 181 -2.33 7.82 5.93
CA ASP A 181 -2.99 7.97 7.23
C ASP A 181 -2.15 8.79 8.23
N LEU A 182 -0.97 9.29 7.81
CA LEU A 182 -0.20 10.25 8.60
C LEU A 182 -0.91 11.60 8.71
N ASP A 183 -0.78 12.24 9.86
CA ASP A 183 -1.29 13.59 10.08
C ASP A 183 -0.49 14.62 9.23
N PRO A 184 -1.11 15.73 8.76
CA PRO A 184 -0.43 16.73 7.95
C PRO A 184 0.87 17.28 8.54
N ASP A 185 0.91 17.49 9.86
CA ASP A 185 2.11 17.99 10.55
C ASP A 185 3.23 16.94 10.56
N ASP A 186 2.86 15.66 10.70
CA ASP A 186 3.79 14.53 10.65
C ASP A 186 4.36 14.33 9.23
N VAL A 187 3.54 14.55 8.19
CA VAL A 187 3.99 14.57 6.79
C VAL A 187 4.96 15.72 6.54
N SER A 188 4.67 16.91 7.07
CA SER A 188 5.54 18.08 6.96
C SER A 188 6.92 17.80 7.56
N ALA A 189 6.94 17.25 8.77
CA ALA A 189 8.16 16.86 9.47
C ALA A 189 8.95 15.79 8.71
N LEU A 190 8.28 14.76 8.19
CA LEU A 190 8.93 13.70 7.42
C LEU A 190 9.59 14.24 6.16
N CYS A 191 8.94 15.20 5.48
CA CYS A 191 9.52 15.87 4.31
C CYS A 191 10.77 16.67 4.70
N ALA A 192 10.73 17.43 5.80
CA ALA A 192 11.88 18.19 6.27
C ALA A 192 13.06 17.27 6.63
N ALA A 193 12.80 16.17 7.35
CA ALA A 193 13.84 15.21 7.71
C ALA A 193 14.42 14.47 6.50
N CYS A 194 13.59 14.07 5.52
CA CYS A 194 14.07 13.49 4.26
C CYS A 194 14.92 14.47 3.46
N HIS A 195 14.60 15.76 3.53
CA HIS A 195 15.38 16.79 2.86
C HIS A 195 16.76 16.96 3.51
N GLU A 196 16.81 17.03 4.84
CA GLU A 196 18.06 17.17 5.59
C GLU A 196 19.00 15.98 5.38
N ILE A 197 18.53 14.74 5.54
CA ILE A 197 19.38 13.55 5.35
C ILE A 197 19.95 13.47 3.94
N SER A 198 19.18 13.91 2.92
CA SER A 198 19.64 13.94 1.54
C SER A 198 20.69 15.02 1.29
N GLN A 199 20.54 16.21 1.90
CA GLN A 199 21.50 17.32 1.77
C GLN A 199 22.82 17.00 2.47
N SER A 200 22.73 16.41 3.65
CA SER A 200 23.87 16.02 4.48
C SER A 200 24.51 14.70 4.04
N GLY A 201 23.94 14.00 3.06
CA GLY A 201 24.48 12.75 2.52
C GLY A 201 24.49 11.61 3.54
N LEU A 202 23.57 11.64 4.51
CA LEU A 202 23.50 10.65 5.59
C LEU A 202 22.92 9.33 5.08
N PRO A 203 23.39 8.18 5.59
CA PRO A 203 22.97 6.87 5.12
C PRO A 203 21.61 6.44 5.72
N VAL A 204 20.59 7.27 5.55
CA VAL A 204 19.22 7.03 6.01
C VAL A 204 18.29 7.06 4.81
N ILE A 205 17.35 6.12 4.72
CA ILE A 205 16.30 6.12 3.72
C ILE A 205 14.92 5.87 4.33
N VAL A 206 13.92 6.58 3.83
CA VAL A 206 12.52 6.29 4.12
C VAL A 206 11.90 5.57 2.93
N VAL A 207 11.19 4.49 3.21
CA VAL A 207 10.41 3.74 2.22
C VAL A 207 8.96 3.70 2.66
N GLY A 208 8.10 4.38 1.92
CA GLY A 208 6.66 4.46 2.16
C GLY A 208 5.85 3.52 1.29
N ALA A 209 4.68 3.13 1.76
CA ALA A 209 3.62 2.56 0.94
C ALA A 209 2.28 3.23 1.24
N GLY A 210 1.43 3.38 0.23
CA GLY A 210 0.09 3.92 0.44
C GLY A 210 -0.80 3.91 -0.80
N LEU A 211 -1.96 4.54 -0.68
CA LEU A 211 -2.96 4.63 -1.74
C LEU A 211 -2.49 5.52 -2.91
N PRO A 212 -3.11 5.43 -4.12
CA PRO A 212 -2.66 6.15 -5.30
C PRO A 212 -2.62 7.68 -5.16
N HIS A 213 -3.40 8.25 -4.24
CA HIS A 213 -3.45 9.70 -3.98
C HIS A 213 -2.36 10.19 -3.03
N LEU A 214 -1.54 9.30 -2.44
CA LEU A 214 -0.45 9.66 -1.53
C LEU A 214 0.50 10.74 -2.09
N PRO A 215 0.89 10.74 -3.39
CA PRO A 215 1.74 11.82 -3.93
C PRO A 215 1.11 13.21 -3.78
N ALA A 216 -0.22 13.32 -3.92
CA ALA A 216 -0.92 14.58 -3.73
C ALA A 216 -0.94 15.00 -2.25
N VAL A 217 -1.07 14.04 -1.31
CA VAL A 217 -0.99 14.29 0.14
C VAL A 217 0.38 14.85 0.51
N LEU A 218 1.47 14.22 0.03
CA LEU A 218 2.84 14.67 0.28
C LEU A 218 3.10 16.06 -0.35
N SER A 219 2.63 16.28 -1.59
CA SER A 219 2.78 17.56 -2.30
C SER A 219 2.01 18.72 -1.67
N ALA A 220 0.85 18.45 -1.05
CA ALA A 220 0.06 19.47 -0.39
C ALA A 220 0.75 20.02 0.87
N SER A 221 1.59 19.20 1.53
CA SER A 221 2.26 19.58 2.78
C SER A 221 3.51 20.45 2.52
N LYS A 222 4.36 20.08 1.56
CA LYS A 222 5.49 20.91 1.09
C LYS A 222 5.61 20.80 -0.43
N SER A 223 5.61 21.93 -1.14
CA SER A 223 5.61 21.99 -2.61
C SER A 223 6.83 21.34 -3.27
N TYR A 224 7.96 21.23 -2.56
CA TYR A 224 9.18 20.59 -3.07
C TYR A 224 9.26 19.09 -2.82
N SER A 225 8.25 18.47 -2.20
CA SER A 225 8.25 17.02 -1.88
C SER A 225 8.30 16.12 -3.12
N GLU A 226 7.89 16.64 -4.30
CA GLU A 226 8.06 15.96 -5.60
C GLU A 226 9.53 15.60 -5.91
N ARG A 227 10.49 16.33 -5.31
CA ARG A 227 11.94 16.10 -5.47
C ARG A 227 12.53 15.23 -4.37
N LEU A 228 11.81 15.03 -3.27
CA LEU A 228 12.26 14.23 -2.13
C LEU A 228 11.99 12.74 -2.33
N PHE A 229 10.90 12.41 -3.06
CA PHE A 229 10.44 11.04 -3.21
C PHE A 229 10.55 10.55 -4.65
N ARG A 230 10.89 9.27 -4.81
CA ARG A 230 10.68 8.50 -6.02
C ARG A 230 9.39 7.71 -5.86
N TYR A 231 8.38 8.05 -6.66
CA TYR A 231 7.12 7.32 -6.68
C TYR A 231 7.21 6.09 -7.58
N SER A 232 6.84 4.93 -7.05
CA SER A 232 6.71 3.68 -7.79
C SER A 232 5.25 3.22 -7.73
N ARG A 233 4.55 3.31 -8.86
CA ARG A 233 3.17 2.83 -8.97
C ARG A 233 3.18 1.30 -9.09
N ILE A 234 2.49 0.66 -8.16
CA ILE A 234 2.30 -0.78 -8.07
C ILE A 234 0.86 -1.07 -8.48
N ASP A 235 0.71 -1.76 -9.60
CA ASP A 235 -0.58 -2.16 -10.15
C ASP A 235 -0.71 -3.69 -10.21
N ARG A 236 -1.79 -4.16 -10.84
CA ARG A 236 -2.04 -5.56 -11.19
C ARG A 236 -0.84 -6.17 -11.90
N LEU A 237 -0.70 -7.48 -11.79
CA LEU A 237 0.36 -8.21 -12.49
C LEU A 237 0.05 -8.25 -13.98
N PRO A 238 1.05 -7.97 -14.84
CA PRO A 238 0.97 -8.32 -16.25
C PRO A 238 0.70 -9.82 -16.40
N ARG A 239 0.07 -10.22 -17.51
CA ARG A 239 -0.35 -11.60 -17.78
C ARG A 239 0.73 -12.63 -17.44
N ASP A 240 1.94 -12.49 -17.99
CA ASP A 240 3.04 -13.43 -17.74
C ASP A 240 3.43 -13.55 -16.26
N SER A 241 3.30 -12.46 -15.49
CA SER A 241 3.58 -12.49 -14.05
C SER A 241 2.41 -13.05 -13.24
N ALA A 242 1.18 -12.84 -13.69
CA ALA A 242 0.01 -13.47 -13.08
C ALA A 242 0.05 -14.99 -13.25
N ASP A 243 0.39 -15.46 -14.46
CA ASP A 243 0.54 -16.88 -14.77
C ASP A 243 1.68 -17.49 -13.93
N ARG A 244 2.84 -16.83 -13.84
CA ARG A 244 3.94 -17.27 -12.97
C ARG A 244 3.54 -17.36 -11.49
N ALA A 245 2.72 -16.42 -10.99
CA ALA A 245 2.27 -16.44 -9.61
C ALA A 245 1.34 -17.63 -9.28
N LEU A 246 0.76 -18.28 -10.29
CA LEU A 246 0.01 -19.53 -10.17
C LEU A 246 0.91 -20.75 -10.42
N VAL A 247 1.57 -20.77 -11.58
CA VAL A 247 2.32 -21.93 -12.05
C VAL A 247 3.53 -22.23 -11.16
N GLY A 248 4.27 -21.21 -10.71
CA GLY A 248 5.47 -21.40 -9.89
C GLY A 248 5.20 -22.23 -8.63
N PRO A 249 4.32 -21.75 -7.72
CA PRO A 249 3.99 -22.48 -6.50
C PRO A 249 3.32 -23.84 -6.77
N ALA A 250 2.49 -23.95 -7.80
CA ALA A 250 1.87 -25.23 -8.17
C ALA A 250 2.90 -26.27 -8.64
N THR A 251 3.91 -25.85 -9.39
CA THR A 251 4.96 -26.73 -9.91
C THR A 251 5.83 -27.29 -8.79
N GLU A 252 6.11 -26.49 -7.75
CA GLU A 252 6.84 -26.96 -6.56
C GLU A 252 6.10 -28.10 -5.84
N GLU A 253 4.77 -28.09 -5.91
CA GLU A 253 3.87 -29.13 -5.36
C GLU A 253 3.51 -30.21 -6.40
N GLY A 254 4.21 -30.25 -7.54
CA GLY A 254 4.03 -31.27 -8.58
C GLY A 254 2.73 -31.14 -9.39
N CYS A 255 2.17 -29.93 -9.49
CA CYS A 255 0.93 -29.64 -10.20
C CYS A 255 1.12 -28.68 -11.37
N GLU A 256 0.56 -29.04 -12.53
CA GLU A 256 0.51 -28.21 -13.73
C GLU A 256 -0.86 -27.54 -13.94
N PHE A 257 -0.89 -26.45 -14.73
CA PHE A 257 -2.10 -25.78 -15.22
C PHE A 257 -2.14 -25.87 -16.75
N THR A 258 -3.32 -26.09 -17.34
CA THR A 258 -3.48 -25.95 -18.79
C THR A 258 -3.49 -24.47 -19.21
N PRO A 259 -3.10 -24.13 -20.46
CA PRO A 259 -3.15 -22.75 -20.94
C PRO A 259 -4.55 -22.12 -20.81
N GLU A 260 -5.60 -22.88 -21.11
CA GLU A 260 -6.98 -22.42 -21.01
C GLU A 260 -7.41 -22.17 -19.55
N ALA A 261 -6.84 -22.93 -18.59
CA ALA A 261 -7.07 -22.67 -17.17
C ALA A 261 -6.46 -21.33 -16.74
N LEU A 262 -5.28 -20.98 -17.28
CA LEU A 262 -4.63 -19.70 -17.03
C LEU A 262 -5.41 -18.53 -17.67
N ASP A 263 -5.98 -18.74 -18.87
CA ASP A 263 -6.87 -17.76 -19.49
C ASP A 263 -8.11 -17.48 -18.62
N GLU A 264 -8.78 -18.53 -18.13
CA GLU A 264 -9.94 -18.39 -17.23
C GLU A 264 -9.55 -17.73 -15.90
N MET A 265 -8.42 -18.12 -15.30
CA MET A 265 -7.90 -17.50 -14.08
C MET A 265 -7.60 -16.01 -14.29
N TYR A 266 -7.00 -15.63 -15.42
CA TYR A 266 -6.75 -14.23 -15.73
C TYR A 266 -8.05 -13.46 -15.95
N ALA A 267 -9.05 -14.07 -16.60
CA ALA A 267 -10.37 -13.45 -16.82
C ALA A 267 -11.12 -13.15 -15.50
N VAL A 268 -11.00 -14.00 -14.49
CA VAL A 268 -11.69 -13.79 -13.19
C VAL A 268 -10.89 -12.98 -12.18
N THR A 269 -9.56 -12.91 -12.32
CA THR A 269 -8.68 -12.17 -11.39
C THR A 269 -8.19 -10.84 -11.95
N ALA A 270 -8.20 -10.65 -13.27
CA ALA A 270 -7.61 -9.51 -13.99
C ALA A 270 -6.17 -9.19 -13.55
N GLY A 271 -5.38 -10.21 -13.22
CA GLY A 271 -4.01 -10.05 -12.74
C GLY A 271 -3.89 -9.47 -11.31
N TYR A 272 -4.99 -9.30 -10.58
CA TYR A 272 -4.97 -8.72 -9.24
C TYR A 272 -4.40 -9.72 -8.21
N PRO A 273 -3.25 -9.43 -7.56
CA PRO A 273 -2.50 -10.39 -6.74
C PRO A 273 -3.32 -11.10 -5.67
N TYR A 274 -4.15 -10.35 -4.93
CA TYR A 274 -4.98 -10.95 -3.88
C TYR A 274 -6.02 -11.92 -4.45
N PHE A 275 -6.61 -11.62 -5.61
CA PHE A 275 -7.55 -12.54 -6.27
C PHE A 275 -6.84 -13.75 -6.86
N ILE A 276 -5.64 -13.59 -7.42
CA ILE A 276 -4.84 -14.73 -7.88
C ILE A 276 -4.66 -15.75 -6.73
N GLN A 277 -4.32 -15.28 -5.53
CA GLN A 277 -4.18 -16.16 -4.37
C GLN A 277 -5.51 -16.70 -3.86
N ALA A 278 -6.56 -15.88 -3.79
CA ALA A 278 -7.87 -16.30 -3.29
C ALA A 278 -8.54 -17.34 -4.21
N TYR A 279 -8.59 -17.07 -5.52
CA TYR A 279 -9.12 -18.01 -6.50
C TYR A 279 -8.21 -19.25 -6.62
N GLY A 280 -6.87 -19.06 -6.62
CA GLY A 280 -5.92 -20.17 -6.67
C GLY A 280 -6.12 -21.15 -5.52
N LYS A 281 -6.37 -20.65 -4.31
CA LYS A 281 -6.67 -21.48 -3.14
C LYS A 281 -7.89 -22.36 -3.38
N VAL A 282 -9.03 -21.78 -3.74
CA VAL A 282 -10.28 -22.52 -3.94
C VAL A 282 -10.16 -23.50 -5.12
N VAL A 283 -9.54 -23.06 -6.22
CA VAL A 283 -9.27 -23.91 -7.38
C VAL A 283 -8.46 -25.14 -6.99
N TRP A 284 -7.41 -24.97 -6.18
CA TRP A 284 -6.61 -26.09 -5.71
C TRP A 284 -7.44 -27.08 -4.89
N ASP A 285 -8.27 -26.58 -3.97
CA ASP A 285 -9.06 -27.42 -3.07
C ASP A 285 -10.15 -28.21 -3.82
N VAL A 286 -10.64 -27.68 -4.95
CA VAL A 286 -11.70 -28.30 -5.79
C VAL A 286 -11.15 -29.17 -6.92
N ALA A 287 -9.99 -28.82 -7.49
CA ALA A 287 -9.45 -29.53 -8.65
C ALA A 287 -9.18 -31.01 -8.32
N PRO A 288 -9.70 -31.98 -9.09
CA PRO A 288 -9.58 -33.39 -8.75
C PRO A 288 -8.16 -33.92 -8.95
N SER A 289 -7.47 -33.49 -10.00
CA SER A 289 -6.14 -33.96 -10.39
C SER A 289 -5.38 -32.90 -11.19
N SER A 290 -4.08 -33.11 -11.37
CA SER A 290 -3.26 -32.35 -12.32
C SER A 290 -3.39 -32.93 -13.74
N PRO A 291 -3.31 -32.10 -14.81
CA PRO A 291 -3.26 -30.64 -14.78
C PRO A 291 -4.61 -30.01 -14.41
N VAL A 292 -4.58 -28.86 -13.73
CA VAL A 292 -5.76 -28.02 -13.48
C VAL A 292 -6.28 -27.47 -14.80
N THR A 293 -7.57 -27.66 -15.07
CA THR A 293 -8.23 -27.31 -16.33
C THR A 293 -9.13 -26.09 -16.21
N ALA A 294 -9.50 -25.49 -17.35
CA ALA A 294 -10.51 -24.42 -17.42
C ALA A 294 -11.84 -24.79 -16.74
N GLN A 295 -12.22 -26.08 -16.77
CA GLN A 295 -13.46 -26.52 -16.13
C GLN A 295 -13.36 -26.47 -14.61
N ASP A 296 -12.20 -26.82 -14.05
CA ASP A 296 -11.96 -26.73 -12.60
C ASP A 296 -12.06 -25.28 -12.13
N ILE A 297 -11.55 -24.33 -12.91
CA ILE A 297 -11.69 -22.89 -12.62
C ILE A 297 -13.17 -22.51 -12.59
N ARG A 298 -13.95 -22.86 -13.62
CA ARG A 298 -15.38 -22.52 -13.69
C ARG A 298 -16.21 -23.11 -12.55
N VAL A 299 -15.85 -24.30 -12.06
CA VAL A 299 -16.50 -24.92 -10.90
C VAL A 299 -16.13 -24.22 -9.59
N ALA A 300 -14.87 -23.78 -9.43
CA ALA A 300 -14.38 -23.12 -8.23
C ALA A 300 -14.81 -21.65 -8.09
N VAL A 301 -15.05 -20.96 -9.21
CA VAL A 301 -15.36 -19.53 -9.25
C VAL A 301 -16.54 -19.11 -8.34
N PRO A 302 -17.71 -19.79 -8.34
CA PRO A 302 -18.82 -19.40 -7.46
C PRO A 302 -18.47 -19.43 -5.97
N GLU A 303 -17.66 -20.41 -5.55
CA GLU A 303 -17.19 -20.53 -4.16
C GLU A 303 -16.20 -19.42 -3.82
N ALA A 304 -15.20 -19.18 -4.68
CA ALA A 304 -14.24 -18.09 -4.49
C ALA A 304 -14.93 -16.70 -4.44
N GLU A 305 -15.93 -16.48 -5.30
CA GLU A 305 -16.72 -15.24 -5.28
C GLU A 305 -17.53 -15.10 -3.99
N SER A 306 -18.10 -16.18 -3.47
CA SER A 306 -18.84 -16.20 -2.20
C SER A 306 -17.93 -15.87 -1.00
N GLU A 307 -16.73 -16.45 -0.94
CA GLU A 307 -15.75 -16.14 0.10
C GLU A 307 -15.33 -14.67 0.08
N LEU A 308 -15.05 -14.14 -1.12
CA LEU A 308 -14.72 -12.73 -1.30
C LEU A 308 -15.90 -11.82 -0.95
N ALA A 309 -17.13 -12.20 -1.30
CA ALA A 309 -18.34 -11.45 -0.99
C ALA A 309 -18.49 -11.22 0.52
N VAL A 310 -18.32 -12.27 1.33
CA VAL A 310 -18.47 -12.16 2.80
C VAL A 310 -17.26 -11.49 3.44
N GLY A 311 -16.07 -12.08 3.30
CA GLY A 311 -14.90 -11.68 4.08
C GLY A 311 -14.25 -10.39 3.58
N PHE A 312 -14.25 -10.18 2.27
CA PHE A 312 -13.50 -9.09 1.65
C PHE A 312 -14.40 -7.89 1.31
N PHE A 313 -15.50 -8.08 0.59
CA PHE A 313 -16.35 -6.97 0.17
C PHE A 313 -17.38 -6.57 1.23
N GLY A 314 -18.05 -7.54 1.85
CA GLY A 314 -19.09 -7.33 2.86
C GLY A 314 -18.62 -6.51 4.05
N SER A 315 -17.52 -6.93 4.67
CA SER A 315 -16.91 -6.21 5.80
C SER A 315 -16.55 -4.75 5.48
N ARG A 316 -16.21 -4.45 4.22
CA ARG A 316 -15.93 -3.08 3.75
C ARG A 316 -17.20 -2.28 3.55
N PHE A 317 -18.20 -2.88 2.90
CA PHE A 317 -19.51 -2.28 2.63
C PHE A 317 -20.31 -2.01 3.91
N GLU A 318 -20.23 -2.89 4.91
CA GLU A 318 -20.96 -2.76 6.18
C GLU A 318 -20.53 -1.52 6.98
N ARG A 319 -19.27 -1.10 6.88
CA ARG A 319 -18.75 0.13 7.51
C ARG A 319 -19.28 1.42 6.87
N ALA A 320 -19.90 1.33 5.69
CA ALA A 320 -20.48 2.48 5.02
C ALA A 320 -21.87 2.83 5.62
N THR A 321 -22.14 4.12 5.79
CA THR A 321 -23.47 4.63 6.19
C THR A 321 -24.49 4.43 5.07
N PRO A 322 -25.81 4.52 5.32
CA PRO A 322 -26.81 4.36 4.27
C PRO A 322 -26.59 5.27 3.04
N ALA A 323 -26.25 6.54 3.25
CA ALA A 323 -25.98 7.49 2.17
C ALA A 323 -24.69 7.16 1.39
N GLU A 324 -23.66 6.65 2.09
CA GLU A 324 -22.44 6.19 1.45
C GLU A 324 -22.67 4.91 0.63
N ARG A 325 -23.52 3.98 1.11
CA ARG A 325 -23.90 2.78 0.36
C ARG A 325 -24.69 3.13 -0.91
N GLU A 326 -25.59 4.11 -0.83
CA GLU A 326 -26.31 4.67 -1.99
C GLU A 326 -25.31 5.22 -3.03
N TYR A 327 -24.31 5.98 -2.57
CA TYR A 327 -23.24 6.51 -3.42
C TYR A 327 -22.41 5.42 -4.11
N LEU A 328 -21.98 4.39 -3.35
CA LEU A 328 -21.19 3.28 -3.89
C LEU A 328 -21.95 2.50 -4.96
N ARG A 329 -23.26 2.26 -4.78
CA ARG A 329 -24.11 1.60 -5.78
C ARG A 329 -24.26 2.45 -7.03
N ALA A 330 -24.58 3.74 -6.88
CA ALA A 330 -24.67 4.65 -8.02
C ALA A 330 -23.34 4.76 -8.78
N MET A 331 -22.21 4.70 -8.08
CA MET A 331 -20.89 4.63 -8.69
C MET A 331 -20.69 3.33 -9.48
N ALA A 332 -21.15 2.19 -8.96
CA ALA A 332 -21.10 0.91 -9.65
C ALA A 332 -21.96 0.89 -10.93
N ASP A 333 -23.10 1.57 -10.91
CA ASP A 333 -24.00 1.68 -12.08
C ASP A 333 -23.42 2.64 -13.13
N ALA A 334 -22.87 3.79 -12.69
CA ALA A 334 -22.20 4.75 -13.57
C ALA A 334 -20.94 4.20 -14.26
N ALA A 335 -20.37 3.11 -13.74
CA ALA A 335 -19.18 2.47 -14.30
C ALA A 335 -19.48 1.56 -15.50
N LEU A 336 -20.74 1.17 -15.71
CA LEU A 336 -21.13 0.32 -16.82
C LEU A 336 -20.97 1.06 -18.15
N VAL A 337 -20.21 0.47 -19.07
CA VAL A 337 -20.13 0.92 -20.46
C VAL A 337 -21.21 0.20 -21.24
N ASN A 338 -22.23 0.94 -21.72
CA ASN A 338 -23.15 0.36 -22.69
C ASN A 338 -22.36 -0.01 -23.96
N PRO A 339 -22.56 -1.21 -24.53
CA PRO A 339 -22.07 -1.46 -25.89
C PRO A 339 -22.68 -0.38 -26.81
N PRO A 340 -21.93 0.13 -27.81
CA PRO A 340 -22.51 1.08 -28.75
C PRO A 340 -23.78 0.45 -29.33
N ALA A 341 -24.91 1.14 -29.13
CA ALA A 341 -26.14 0.79 -29.82
C ALA A 341 -25.84 0.80 -31.32
N GLY A 342 -26.30 -0.22 -32.04
CA GLY A 342 -25.94 -0.48 -33.43
C GLY A 342 -26.06 0.72 -34.36
N GLU A 343 -25.27 0.66 -35.43
CA GLU A 343 -25.30 1.48 -36.66
C GLU A 343 -26.45 2.49 -36.74
N GLY A 344 -26.16 3.73 -36.37
CA GLY A 344 -27.05 4.86 -36.50
C GLY A 344 -26.28 6.14 -36.24
N ASP A 345 -26.04 6.89 -37.31
CA ASP A 345 -25.28 8.14 -37.34
C ASP A 345 -25.65 9.09 -36.18
N ALA A 346 -24.66 9.40 -35.35
CA ALA A 346 -24.69 10.55 -34.46
C ALA A 346 -23.29 11.18 -34.41
N GLU A 347 -23.03 12.06 -35.38
CA GLU A 347 -22.03 13.11 -35.25
C GLU A 347 -22.46 14.03 -34.09
N GLY A 348 -21.88 13.79 -32.91
CA GLY A 348 -22.11 14.59 -31.73
C GLY A 348 -20.90 14.50 -30.82
N SER A 349 -20.15 15.59 -30.76
CA SER A 349 -18.97 15.75 -29.94
C SER A 349 -19.24 15.46 -28.47
N ASP A 350 -18.78 14.32 -27.99
CA ASP A 350 -18.38 14.19 -26.59
C ASP A 350 -16.95 13.68 -26.60
N ALA A 351 -16.08 14.47 -25.98
CA ALA A 351 -14.69 14.12 -25.79
C ALA A 351 -14.66 12.80 -25.01
N ALA A 352 -14.46 11.70 -25.74
CA ALA A 352 -14.14 10.41 -25.19
C ALA A 352 -12.83 10.58 -24.42
N ILE A 353 -12.93 10.92 -23.14
CA ILE A 353 -11.89 10.62 -22.18
C ILE A 353 -11.71 9.12 -22.34
N ALA A 354 -10.57 8.70 -22.88
CA ALA A 354 -10.18 7.30 -22.99
C ALA A 354 -9.99 6.77 -21.57
N VAL A 355 -11.10 6.49 -20.89
CA VAL A 355 -11.08 5.88 -19.57
C VAL A 355 -10.77 4.41 -19.81
N GLU A 356 -9.59 3.97 -19.36
CA GLU A 356 -9.15 2.59 -19.46
C GLU A 356 -10.25 1.63 -18.97
N THR A 357 -10.55 0.63 -19.79
CA THR A 357 -11.44 -0.46 -19.41
C THR A 357 -10.80 -1.23 -18.26
N ALA A 358 -11.42 -1.20 -17.08
CA ALA A 358 -10.89 -1.91 -15.92
C ALA A 358 -11.13 -3.41 -15.99
N TYR A 359 -12.26 -3.81 -16.60
CA TYR A 359 -12.73 -5.18 -16.56
C TYR A 359 -13.73 -5.50 -17.67
N VAL A 360 -13.61 -6.67 -18.27
CA VAL A 360 -14.57 -7.25 -19.22
C VAL A 360 -14.86 -8.68 -18.79
N ARG A 361 -16.12 -9.00 -18.49
CA ARG A 361 -16.55 -10.37 -18.22
C ARG A 361 -18.04 -10.53 -18.49
N ASP A 362 -18.44 -11.67 -19.01
CA ASP A 362 -19.84 -12.00 -19.31
C ASP A 362 -20.55 -10.95 -20.19
N GLY A 363 -19.79 -10.30 -21.10
CA GLY A 363 -20.29 -9.23 -21.97
C GLY A 363 -20.49 -7.87 -21.29
N VAL A 364 -20.15 -7.73 -20.00
CA VAL A 364 -20.20 -6.48 -19.26
C VAL A 364 -18.82 -5.83 -19.22
N THR A 365 -18.76 -4.58 -19.66
CA THR A 365 -17.55 -3.76 -19.66
C THR A 365 -17.67 -2.67 -18.59
N GLU A 366 -16.68 -2.58 -17.70
CA GLU A 366 -16.64 -1.57 -16.63
C GLU A 366 -15.45 -0.63 -16.80
N ARG A 367 -15.71 0.67 -16.59
CA ARG A 367 -14.68 1.71 -16.52
C ARG A 367 -13.90 1.60 -15.22
N GLU A 368 -12.60 1.88 -15.26
CA GLU A 368 -11.79 1.92 -14.03
C GLU A 368 -12.16 3.08 -13.11
N ALA A 369 -12.42 4.24 -13.71
CA ALA A 369 -12.83 5.44 -13.00
C ALA A 369 -14.11 6.02 -13.61
N VAL A 370 -14.92 6.68 -12.79
CA VAL A 370 -16.15 7.35 -13.23
C VAL A 370 -16.11 8.84 -12.88
N PRO A 371 -16.69 9.70 -13.73
CA PRO A 371 -16.92 11.10 -13.39
C PRO A 371 -17.83 11.22 -12.16
N THR A 372 -17.46 12.07 -11.22
CA THR A 372 -18.31 12.41 -10.07
C THR A 372 -19.66 13.01 -10.50
N SER A 373 -19.74 13.63 -11.68
CA SER A 373 -20.99 14.08 -12.30
C SER A 373 -21.91 12.92 -12.68
N ALA A 374 -21.37 11.85 -13.27
CA ALA A 374 -22.15 10.67 -13.66
C ALA A 374 -22.78 9.98 -12.43
N VAL A 375 -22.07 9.90 -11.31
CA VAL A 375 -22.65 9.38 -10.05
C VAL A 375 -23.78 10.26 -9.56
N ALA A 376 -23.65 11.58 -9.71
CA ALA A 376 -24.69 12.53 -9.32
C ALA A 376 -25.94 12.43 -10.21
N GLU A 377 -25.76 12.20 -11.51
CA GLU A 377 -26.83 11.93 -12.48
C GLU A 377 -27.61 10.67 -12.12
N VAL A 378 -26.92 9.56 -11.83
CA VAL A 378 -27.56 8.31 -11.38
C VAL A 378 -28.39 8.52 -10.10
N LEU A 379 -27.91 9.34 -9.18
CA LEU A 379 -28.62 9.66 -7.92
C LEU A 379 -29.71 10.74 -8.07
N GLY A 380 -29.78 11.43 -9.21
CA GLY A 380 -30.66 12.60 -9.39
C GLY A 380 -30.34 13.75 -8.41
N ARG A 381 -29.07 13.92 -8.02
CA ARG A 381 -28.62 14.95 -7.06
C ARG A 381 -27.58 15.89 -7.67
N LYS A 382 -27.33 17.03 -7.04
CA LYS A 382 -26.25 17.93 -7.45
C LYS A 382 -24.90 17.36 -6.98
N PRO A 383 -23.83 17.40 -7.80
CA PRO A 383 -22.51 16.88 -7.39
C PRO A 383 -22.00 17.45 -6.07
N GLN A 384 -22.26 18.74 -5.81
CA GLN A 384 -21.84 19.43 -4.59
C GLN A 384 -22.45 18.82 -3.32
N SER A 385 -23.71 18.37 -3.36
CA SER A 385 -24.39 17.80 -2.19
C SER A 385 -23.89 16.39 -1.84
N LEU A 386 -23.10 15.75 -2.70
CA LEU A 386 -22.52 14.43 -2.49
C LEU A 386 -21.08 14.49 -1.94
N SER A 387 -20.49 15.68 -1.83
CA SER A 387 -19.11 15.85 -1.35
C SER A 387 -18.87 15.20 0.02
N PRO A 388 -19.74 15.37 1.04
CA PRO A 388 -19.51 14.76 2.35
C PRO A 388 -19.44 13.23 2.32
N ALA A 389 -20.32 12.58 1.52
CA ALA A 389 -20.33 11.13 1.38
C ALA A 389 -19.09 10.63 0.62
N ARG A 390 -18.72 11.32 -0.47
CA ARG A 390 -17.51 11.02 -1.25
C ARG A 390 -16.26 11.14 -0.38
N ASP A 391 -16.11 12.23 0.35
CA ASP A 391 -14.92 12.50 1.15
C ASP A 391 -14.81 11.50 2.32
N ALA A 392 -15.95 11.10 2.92
CA ALA A 392 -16.00 10.04 3.92
C ALA A 392 -15.61 8.66 3.35
N LEU A 393 -16.06 8.33 2.13
CA LEU A 393 -15.68 7.10 1.43
C LEU A 393 -14.19 7.05 1.05
N ILE A 394 -13.61 8.20 0.67
CA ILE A 394 -12.17 8.35 0.44
C ILE A 394 -11.41 8.09 1.76
N LYS A 395 -11.85 8.73 2.86
CA LYS A 395 -11.24 8.53 4.19
C LYS A 395 -11.34 7.07 4.67
N LYS A 396 -12.45 6.39 4.37
CA LYS A 396 -12.63 4.95 4.65
C LYS A 396 -11.81 4.04 3.72
N GLY A 397 -11.15 4.62 2.72
CA GLY A 397 -10.37 3.90 1.73
C GLY A 397 -11.22 2.93 0.91
N LEU A 398 -12.47 3.28 0.63
CA LEU A 398 -13.38 2.51 -0.24
C LEU A 398 -13.29 2.98 -1.69
N ILE A 399 -13.13 4.28 -1.89
CA ILE A 399 -12.89 4.91 -3.20
C ILE A 399 -11.65 5.82 -3.12
N TYR A 400 -11.12 6.22 -4.27
CA TYR A 400 -10.06 7.23 -4.35
C TYR A 400 -10.27 8.16 -5.56
N SER A 401 -9.68 9.35 -5.51
CA SER A 401 -9.64 10.31 -6.62
C SER A 401 -8.24 10.29 -7.23
N GLY A 402 -8.09 9.66 -8.40
CA GLY A 402 -6.82 9.63 -9.13
C GLY A 402 -6.55 10.92 -9.91
N GLU A 403 -7.62 11.52 -10.43
CA GLU A 403 -7.59 12.78 -11.18
C GLU A 403 -8.75 13.68 -10.72
N ARG A 404 -8.67 14.98 -11.05
CA ARG A 404 -9.69 15.95 -10.66
C ARG A 404 -11.02 15.60 -11.32
N GLY A 405 -12.02 15.28 -10.50
CA GLY A 405 -13.39 14.99 -10.95
C GLY A 405 -13.65 13.53 -11.28
N LEU A 406 -12.64 12.66 -11.26
CA LEU A 406 -12.77 11.21 -11.44
C LEU A 406 -12.59 10.48 -10.11
N ILE A 407 -13.38 9.43 -9.92
CA ILE A 407 -13.32 8.54 -8.76
C ILE A 407 -13.31 7.07 -9.20
N ALA A 408 -12.58 6.24 -8.46
CA ALA A 408 -12.46 4.81 -8.72
C ALA A 408 -12.53 4.00 -7.42
N PHE A 409 -12.96 2.75 -7.51
CA PHE A 409 -12.95 1.85 -6.36
C PHE A 409 -11.51 1.51 -5.96
N THR A 410 -11.25 1.38 -4.67
CA THR A 410 -9.92 0.98 -4.17
C THR A 410 -9.61 -0.51 -4.32
N VAL A 411 -10.61 -1.29 -4.73
CA VAL A 411 -10.52 -2.73 -4.99
C VAL A 411 -11.29 -3.05 -6.27
N PRO A 412 -10.71 -3.83 -7.20
CA PRO A 412 -11.45 -4.38 -8.34
C PRO A 412 -12.65 -5.25 -7.94
N HIS A 413 -13.59 -5.43 -8.87
CA HIS A 413 -14.86 -6.17 -8.72
C HIS A 413 -15.82 -5.70 -7.62
N PHE A 414 -15.49 -4.63 -6.89
CA PHE A 414 -16.40 -4.14 -5.86
C PHE A 414 -17.73 -3.65 -6.44
N GLY A 415 -17.70 -2.99 -7.61
CA GLY A 415 -18.91 -2.59 -8.34
C GLY A 415 -19.82 -3.79 -8.67
N ARG A 416 -19.25 -4.89 -9.19
CA ARG A 416 -19.97 -6.14 -9.43
C ARG A 416 -20.60 -6.69 -8.16
N TYR A 417 -19.82 -6.79 -7.07
CA TYR A 417 -20.34 -7.23 -5.78
C TYR A 417 -21.55 -6.38 -5.36
N LEU A 418 -21.45 -5.05 -5.43
CA LEU A 418 -22.52 -4.14 -5.02
C LEU A 418 -23.82 -4.35 -5.80
N ARG A 419 -23.74 -4.70 -7.09
CA ARG A 419 -24.92 -4.98 -7.95
C ARG A 419 -25.57 -6.33 -7.64
N THR A 420 -24.84 -7.27 -7.04
CA THR A 420 -25.39 -8.56 -6.56
C THR A 420 -26.03 -8.49 -5.18
N GLN A 421 -25.73 -7.44 -4.40
CA GLN A 421 -26.28 -7.19 -3.06
C GLN A 421 -27.55 -6.34 -3.14
N SER A 422 -28.60 -6.92 -3.73
CA SER A 422 -29.94 -6.32 -3.81
C SER A 422 -30.63 -6.27 -2.46
#